data_AF-A5YSV9-F1
#
_entry.id   AF-A5YSV9-F1
#
_cell.length_a   1.000
_cell.length_b   1.000
_cell.length_c   1.000
_cell.angle_alpha   90.00
_cell.angle_beta   90.00
_cell.angle_gamma   90.00
#
_symmetry.space_group_name_H-M   'P 1'
#
loop_
_entity.id
_entity.type
_entity.pdbx_description
1 polymer ?
#
loop_
_entity_poly.entity_id
_entity_poly.type
_entity_poly.pdbx_seq_one_letter_code
_entity_poly.pdbx_strand_id
1 'polypeptide(L)'
;MSTASEIIQCYDCGESYQYLGRQHHPGECPICNSHCVSPAGEVSILTTVDVSAGEEISMVAVLAIDECRRRYLYHFSNTRGEARLLALRVGDQTVRSSNESTIPALPAAISSVVKEYLPITSIPHDSKD
;
A
#
# COMPACT_ATOMS: atom_id res chain seq x y z
N MET A 1 22.26 11.85 10.24
CA MET A 1 20.78 11.82 10.18
C MET A 1 20.36 10.39 10.45
N SER A 2 19.79 10.12 11.62
CA SER A 2 19.43 8.78 12.06
C SER A 2 18.24 8.29 11.25
N THR A 3 18.45 7.32 10.38
CA THR A 3 17.35 6.55 9.79
C THR A 3 16.76 5.73 10.92
N ALA A 4 15.58 6.11 11.42
CA ALA A 4 14.85 5.25 12.35
C ALA A 4 14.62 3.92 11.62
N SER A 5 15.24 2.86 12.12
CA SER A 5 14.97 1.51 11.63
C SER A 5 13.53 1.18 11.97
N GLU A 6 12.65 1.12 10.98
CA GLU A 6 11.29 0.63 11.20
C GLU A 6 11.37 -0.84 11.58
N ILE A 7 10.85 -1.15 12.77
CA ILE A 7 10.76 -2.52 13.26
C ILE A 7 9.54 -3.15 12.58
N ILE A 8 9.78 -4.20 11.80
CA ILE A 8 8.73 -4.98 11.15
C ILE A 8 8.47 -6.22 12.00
N GLN A 9 7.20 -6.52 12.22
CA GLN A 9 6.77 -7.74 12.88
C GLN A 9 6.17 -8.71 11.86
N CYS A 10 6.59 -9.98 11.93
CA CYS A 10 5.88 -11.08 11.32
C CYS A 10 4.73 -11.51 12.23
N TYR A 11 3.54 -11.60 11.66
CA TYR A 11 2.33 -11.95 12.39
C TYR A 11 2.02 -13.44 12.37
N ASP A 12 2.80 -14.21 11.61
CA ASP A 12 2.74 -15.67 11.62
C ASP A 12 3.66 -16.23 12.71
N CYS A 13 4.98 -16.00 12.62
CA CYS A 13 5.93 -16.51 13.61
C CYS A 13 6.14 -15.58 14.82
N GLY A 14 5.61 -14.35 14.79
CA GLY A 14 5.76 -13.36 15.86
C GLY A 14 7.09 -12.60 15.87
N GLU A 15 8.05 -12.99 15.03
CA GLU A 15 9.39 -12.42 15.03
C GLU A 15 9.38 -10.94 14.63
N SER A 16 10.12 -10.12 15.36
CA SER A 16 10.35 -8.72 15.01
C SER A 16 11.77 -8.56 14.48
N TYR A 17 11.92 -7.96 13.31
CA TYR A 17 13.21 -7.75 12.68
C TYR A 17 13.37 -6.31 12.18
N GLN A 18 14.61 -5.83 12.21
CA GLN A 18 14.92 -4.51 11.69
C GLN A 18 15.00 -4.58 10.17
N TYR A 19 14.19 -3.77 9.50
CA TYR A 19 14.40 -3.48 8.11
C TYR A 19 15.48 -2.40 7.98
N LEU A 20 16.69 -2.81 7.59
CA LEU A 20 17.86 -1.92 7.45
C LEU A 20 17.98 -1.31 6.04
N GLY A 21 16.96 -1.46 5.19
CA GLY A 21 17.01 -1.08 3.79
C GLY A 21 16.46 0.31 3.49
N ARG A 22 17.06 0.98 2.50
CA ARG A 22 16.40 2.06 1.73
C ARG A 22 15.60 1.54 0.54
N GLN A 23 15.58 0.22 0.35
CA GLN A 23 14.92 -0.45 -0.76
C GLN A 23 13.50 -0.84 -0.35
N HIS A 24 12.76 -1.52 -1.23
CA HIS A 24 11.44 -2.04 -0.87
C HIS A 24 11.58 -3.27 0.02
N HIS A 25 10.78 -3.36 1.08
CA HIS A 25 10.64 -4.59 1.86
C HIS A 25 10.07 -5.69 0.95
N PRO A 26 10.63 -6.91 0.90
CA PRO A 26 10.19 -7.96 -0.02
C PRO A 26 8.76 -8.47 0.24
N GLY A 27 8.16 -8.10 1.37
CA GLY A 27 6.83 -8.55 1.76
C GLY A 27 6.84 -9.95 2.36
N GLU A 28 7.99 -10.43 2.81
CA GLU A 28 8.19 -11.77 3.39
C GLU A 28 9.00 -11.68 4.68
N CYS A 29 8.68 -12.54 5.64
CA CYS A 29 9.47 -12.70 6.87
C CYS A 29 10.78 -13.44 6.56
N PRO A 30 11.95 -12.92 6.95
CA PRO A 30 13.23 -13.60 6.69
C PRO A 30 13.43 -14.87 7.52
N ILE A 31 12.59 -15.14 8.52
CA ILE A 31 12.71 -16.30 9.42
C ILE A 31 11.79 -17.44 9.01
N CYS A 32 10.53 -17.16 8.66
CA CYS A 32 9.55 -18.19 8.31
C CYS A 32 9.05 -18.13 6.86
N ASN A 33 9.53 -17.16 6.06
CA ASN A 33 9.10 -16.89 4.69
C ASN A 33 7.60 -16.55 4.53
N SER A 34 6.88 -16.32 5.64
CA SER A 34 5.48 -15.91 5.60
C SER A 34 5.32 -14.51 5.01
N HIS A 35 4.27 -14.32 4.19
CA HIS A 35 3.86 -13.01 3.68
C HIS A 35 3.04 -12.19 4.69
N CYS A 36 2.72 -12.74 5.86
CA CYS A 36 2.01 -12.04 6.93
C CYS A 36 2.94 -11.06 7.68
N VAL A 37 3.44 -10.03 6.99
CA VAL A 37 4.29 -8.93 7.50
C VAL A 37 3.66 -7.57 7.19
N SER A 38 4.17 -6.47 7.76
CA SER A 38 3.83 -5.10 7.33
C SER A 38 5.05 -4.46 6.67
N PRO A 39 4.95 -3.87 5.46
CA PRO A 39 3.76 -3.77 4.60
C PRO A 39 3.34 -5.16 4.09
N ALA A 40 2.04 -5.41 3.97
CA ALA A 40 1.51 -6.72 3.56
C ALA A 40 2.17 -7.19 2.26
N GLY A 41 2.68 -8.43 2.25
CA GLY A 41 3.26 -9.03 1.04
C GLY A 41 2.19 -9.29 0.00
N GLU A 42 1.38 -10.33 0.25
CA GLU A 42 0.25 -10.69 -0.60
C GLU A 42 -1.08 -10.42 0.08
N VAL A 43 -2.05 -9.93 -0.70
CA VAL A 43 -3.43 -9.72 -0.26
C VAL A 43 -4.43 -10.10 -1.35
N SER A 44 -5.58 -10.61 -0.91
CA SER A 44 -6.77 -10.85 -1.74
C SER A 44 -7.77 -9.71 -1.55
N ILE A 45 -8.33 -9.20 -2.64
CA ILE A 45 -9.34 -8.13 -2.61
C ILE A 45 -10.68 -8.71 -2.16
N LEU A 46 -11.29 -8.12 -1.13
CA LEU A 46 -12.64 -8.47 -0.71
C LEU A 46 -13.69 -7.59 -1.39
N THR A 47 -13.46 -6.28 -1.43
CA THR A 47 -14.38 -5.33 -2.05
C THR A 47 -13.70 -4.00 -2.32
N THR A 48 -14.28 -3.25 -3.25
CA THR A 48 -13.90 -1.90 -3.65
C THR A 48 -15.10 -0.99 -3.45
N VAL A 49 -14.87 0.21 -2.93
CA VAL A 49 -15.89 1.24 -2.79
C VAL A 49 -15.37 2.50 -3.47
N ASP A 50 -16.07 2.94 -4.51
CA ASP A 50 -15.87 4.25 -5.10
C ASP A 50 -16.46 5.31 -4.17
N VAL A 51 -15.65 6.30 -3.81
CA VAL A 51 -15.98 7.39 -2.87
C VAL A 51 -15.88 8.75 -3.58
N SER A 52 -15.93 8.77 -4.91
CA SER A 52 -15.78 10.00 -5.71
C SER A 52 -16.74 11.11 -5.25
N ALA A 53 -16.16 12.30 -5.05
CA ALA A 53 -16.83 13.50 -4.57
C ALA A 53 -16.40 14.69 -5.43
N GLY A 54 -16.76 14.67 -6.72
CA GLY A 54 -16.56 15.79 -7.66
C GLY A 54 -15.75 15.43 -8.91
N GLU A 55 -15.74 16.35 -9.89
CA GLU A 55 -15.09 16.15 -11.20
C GLU A 55 -13.55 16.13 -11.15
N GLU A 56 -12.92 16.74 -10.12
CA GLU A 56 -11.45 16.88 -10.04
C GLU A 56 -10.75 15.87 -9.12
N ILE A 57 -11.48 15.24 -8.19
CA ILE A 57 -10.91 14.29 -7.22
C ILE A 57 -11.74 13.02 -7.20
N SER A 58 -11.14 11.93 -7.65
CA SER A 58 -11.70 10.58 -7.51
C SER A 58 -11.08 9.89 -6.30
N MET A 59 -11.86 9.13 -5.55
CA MET A 59 -11.37 8.39 -4.37
C MET A 59 -11.85 6.95 -4.44
N VAL A 60 -10.99 6.00 -4.06
CA VAL A 60 -11.37 4.60 -3.94
C VAL A 60 -10.88 4.05 -2.62
N ALA A 61 -11.74 3.31 -1.94
CA ALA A 61 -11.38 2.49 -0.80
C ALA A 61 -11.31 1.02 -1.23
N VAL A 62 -10.21 0.35 -0.91
CA VAL A 62 -9.98 -1.06 -1.24
C VAL A 62 -9.86 -1.85 0.06
N LEU A 63 -10.80 -2.76 0.30
CA LEU A 63 -10.74 -3.70 1.41
C LEU A 63 -10.10 -4.99 0.91
N ALA A 64 -9.02 -5.40 1.56
CA ALA A 64 -8.29 -6.62 1.25
C ALA A 64 -8.00 -7.44 2.52
N ILE A 65 -7.66 -8.71 2.33
CA ILE A 65 -7.21 -9.62 3.39
C ILE A 65 -5.92 -10.32 3.01
N ASP A 66 -5.09 -10.65 3.98
CA ASP A 66 -4.00 -11.60 3.79
C ASP A 66 -4.45 -13.04 4.14
N GLU A 67 -3.51 -13.99 4.01
CA GLU A 67 -3.70 -15.41 4.34
C GLU A 67 -4.14 -15.62 5.80
N CYS A 68 -3.66 -14.76 6.70
CA CYS A 68 -3.99 -14.72 8.12
C CYS A 68 -5.37 -14.07 8.40
N ARG A 69 -6.15 -13.75 7.36
CA ARG A 69 -7.46 -13.05 7.41
C ARG A 69 -7.42 -11.67 8.07
N ARG A 70 -6.26 -11.03 8.13
CA ARG A 70 -6.14 -9.66 8.64
C ARG A 70 -6.69 -8.71 7.60
N ARG A 71 -7.49 -7.74 8.04
CA ARG A 71 -8.14 -6.78 7.13
C ARG A 71 -7.25 -5.57 6.93
N TYR A 72 -7.10 -5.21 5.66
CA TYR A 72 -6.43 -4.01 5.19
C TYR A 72 -7.43 -3.12 4.49
N LEU A 73 -7.54 -1.87 4.92
CA LEU A 73 -8.36 -0.86 4.24
C LEU A 73 -7.45 0.23 3.68
N TYR A 74 -7.24 0.19 2.38
CA TYR A 74 -6.46 1.19 1.64
C TYR A 74 -7.39 2.29 1.16
N HIS A 75 -7.05 3.55 1.42
CA HIS A 75 -7.76 4.71 0.87
C HIS A 75 -6.85 5.42 -0.12
N PHE A 76 -7.28 5.48 -1.36
CA PHE A 76 -6.59 6.18 -2.43
C PHE A 76 -7.37 7.41 -2.88
N SER A 77 -6.65 8.44 -3.27
CA SER A 77 -7.18 9.55 -4.07
C SER A 77 -6.43 9.64 -5.38
N ASN A 78 -7.14 10.00 -6.44
CA ASN A 78 -6.57 10.50 -7.67
C ASN A 78 -6.76 12.02 -7.69
N THR A 79 -5.65 12.74 -7.81
CA THR A 79 -5.68 14.19 -8.06
C THR A 79 -4.89 14.45 -9.33
N ARG A 80 -5.56 14.97 -10.36
CA ARG A 80 -4.94 15.30 -11.67
C ARG A 80 -4.17 14.13 -12.32
N GLY A 81 -4.67 12.92 -12.15
CA GLY A 81 -4.09 11.71 -12.73
C GLY A 81 -3.01 11.04 -11.89
N GLU A 82 -2.67 11.57 -10.71
CA GLU A 82 -1.76 10.92 -9.76
C GLU A 82 -2.52 10.21 -8.66
N ALA A 83 -2.42 8.87 -8.60
CA ALA A 83 -2.95 8.08 -7.49
C ALA A 83 -2.04 8.19 -6.27
N ARG A 84 -2.60 8.55 -5.11
CA ARG A 84 -1.90 8.67 -3.82
C ARG A 84 -2.61 7.87 -2.75
N LEU A 85 -1.85 7.13 -1.94
CA LEU A 85 -2.37 6.44 -0.75
C LEU A 85 -2.50 7.45 0.41
N LEU A 86 -3.75 7.73 0.80
CA LEU A 86 -4.06 8.68 1.89
C LEU A 86 -3.98 8.02 3.27
N ALA A 87 -4.42 6.76 3.36
CA ALA A 87 -4.43 6.03 4.62
C ALA A 87 -4.43 4.52 4.37
N LEU A 88 -3.75 3.79 5.25
CA LEU A 88 -3.83 2.35 5.36
C LEU A 88 -4.32 2.01 6.77
N ARG A 89 -5.38 1.22 6.89
CA ARG A 89 -5.75 0.60 8.18
C ARG A 89 -5.41 -0.87 8.14
N VAL A 90 -4.78 -1.37 9.21
CA VAL A 90 -4.47 -2.78 9.44
C VAL A 90 -5.17 -3.18 10.73
N GLY A 91 -6.22 -3.98 10.64
CA GLY A 91 -7.09 -4.24 11.80
C GLY A 91 -7.72 -2.93 12.32
N ASP A 92 -7.44 -2.60 13.59
CA ASP A 92 -7.87 -1.37 14.27
C ASP A 92 -6.85 -0.23 14.20
N GLN A 93 -5.62 -0.51 13.75
CA GLN A 93 -4.55 0.47 13.66
C GLN A 93 -4.62 1.25 12.35
N THR A 94 -4.52 2.57 12.43
CA THR A 94 -4.42 3.45 11.26
C THR A 94 -2.98 3.90 11.06
N VAL A 95 -2.39 3.50 9.95
CA VAL A 95 -1.10 3.99 9.46
C VAL A 95 -1.37 5.14 8.50
N ARG A 96 -1.01 6.36 8.90
CA ARG A 96 -1.11 7.56 8.04
C ARG A 96 0.24 7.79 7.36
N SER A 97 0.24 8.10 6.07
CA SER A 97 1.46 8.57 5.40
C SER A 97 1.79 9.96 5.95
N SER A 98 2.84 10.05 6.78
CA SER A 98 3.23 11.33 7.37
C SER A 98 4.12 12.14 6.43
N ASN A 99 4.79 11.50 5.46
CA ASN A 99 5.80 12.13 4.61
C ASN A 99 5.83 11.44 3.24
N GLU A 100 6.08 12.20 2.18
CA GLU A 100 6.19 11.78 0.77
C GLU A 100 7.30 10.74 0.49
N SER A 101 7.99 10.29 1.53
CA SER A 101 9.15 9.41 1.43
C SER A 101 8.78 8.03 1.96
N THR A 102 8.70 7.06 1.04
CA THR A 102 8.43 5.64 1.27
C THR A 102 6.95 5.29 1.50
N ILE A 103 6.11 5.47 0.46
CA ILE A 103 4.96 4.57 0.31
C ILE A 103 5.56 3.20 0.04
N PRO A 104 5.34 2.18 0.89
CA PRO A 104 5.80 0.83 0.58
C PRO A 104 5.19 0.37 -0.74
N ALA A 105 5.94 -0.45 -1.50
CA ALA A 105 5.43 -1.02 -2.74
C ALA A 105 4.06 -1.67 -2.47
N LEU A 106 3.03 -1.22 -3.20
CA LEU A 106 1.69 -1.77 -3.05
C LEU A 106 1.69 -3.23 -3.51
N PRO A 107 0.96 -4.13 -2.82
CA PRO A 107 0.73 -5.47 -3.33
C PRO A 107 0.20 -5.42 -4.77
N ALA A 108 0.58 -6.39 -5.61
CA ALA A 108 0.21 -6.40 -7.02
C ALA A 108 -1.31 -6.30 -7.24
N ALA A 109 -2.10 -7.01 -6.42
CA ALA A 109 -3.56 -6.94 -6.45
C ALA A 109 -4.11 -5.53 -6.19
N ILE A 110 -3.52 -4.81 -5.24
CA ILE A 110 -3.89 -3.42 -4.93
C ILE A 110 -3.51 -2.49 -6.08
N SER A 111 -2.31 -2.66 -6.65
CA SER A 111 -1.85 -1.89 -7.81
C SER A 111 -2.77 -2.04 -9.01
N SER A 112 -3.28 -3.24 -9.28
CA SER A 112 -4.22 -3.50 -10.38
C SER A 112 -5.56 -2.79 -10.15
N VAL A 113 -6.13 -2.91 -8.95
CA VAL A 113 -7.39 -2.23 -8.58
C VAL A 113 -7.26 -0.72 -8.68
N VAL A 114 -6.17 -0.14 -8.18
CA VAL A 114 -5.94 1.30 -8.24
C VAL A 114 -5.94 1.79 -9.69
N LYS A 115 -5.32 1.06 -10.62
CA LYS A 115 -5.32 1.42 -12.06
C LYS A 115 -6.69 1.29 -12.71
N GLU A 116 -7.50 0.34 -12.28
CA GLU A 116 -8.86 0.12 -12.80
C GLU A 116 -9.83 1.22 -12.35
N TYR A 117 -9.78 1.60 -11.07
CA TYR A 117 -10.75 2.53 -10.46
C TYR A 117 -10.32 3.99 -10.49
N LEU A 118 -9.01 4.24 -10.53
CA LEU A 118 -8.47 5.59 -10.66
C LEU A 118 -7.83 5.69 -12.05
N PRO A 119 -8.42 6.44 -13.00
CA PRO A 119 -7.79 6.67 -14.29
C PRO A 119 -6.53 7.53 -14.08
N ILE A 120 -5.39 6.87 -13.93
CA ILE A 120 -4.09 7.50 -13.85
C ILE A 120 -3.79 8.01 -15.26
N THR A 121 -3.68 9.33 -15.45
CA THR A 121 -3.18 9.84 -16.73
C THR A 121 -1.68 9.59 -16.75
N SER A 122 -1.28 8.50 -17.40
CA SER A 122 0.05 8.43 -17.99
C SER A 122 0.13 9.60 -18.96
N ILE A 123 0.73 10.72 -18.56
CA ILE A 123 1.08 11.77 -19.50
C ILE A 123 2.01 11.10 -20.51
N PRO A 124 1.66 10.99 -21.80
CA PRO A 124 2.61 10.56 -22.79
C PRO A 124 3.75 11.56 -22.72
N HIS A 125 4.96 11.10 -22.41
CA HIS A 125 6.15 11.88 -22.68
C HIS A 125 6.23 11.99 -24.19
N ASP A 126 5.64 13.04 -24.75
CA ASP A 126 5.90 13.48 -26.11
C ASP A 126 7.34 14.01 -26.10
N SER A 127 8.29 13.08 -26.24
CA SER A 127 9.67 13.40 -26.55
C SER A 127 9.68 13.97 -27.95
N LYS A 128 9.54 15.29 -28.04
CA LYS A 128 9.80 16.04 -29.24
C LYS A 128 11.12 16.78 -29.06
N ASP A 129 12.17 16.18 -29.60
CA ASP A 129 13.35 16.87 -30.16
C ASP A 129 14.03 15.95 -31.19
#